data_AF-A0A5C3LWY9-F1
#
_entry.id   AF-A0A5C3LWY9-F1
#
_cell.length_a   1.000
_cell.length_b   1.000
_cell.length_c   1.000
_cell.angle_alpha   90.00
_cell.angle_beta   90.00
_cell.angle_gamma   90.00
#
_symmetry.space_group_name_H-M   'P 1'
#
loop_
_entity.id
_entity.type
_entity.pdbx_description
1 polymer ?
#
loop_
_entity_poly.entity_id
_entity_poly.type
_entity_poly.pdbx_seq_one_letter_code
_entity_poly.pdbx_strand_id
1 'polypeptide(L)'
;SNSSTGDLQCCNSTQDSQNLSSTVLGIFGLLGIDVSSITALVGVTCTPITVIGLGGNSCSAQAVCCSNNSFNGLVALGCTPVNLSL
;
A
#
# COMPACT_ATOMS: atom_id res chain seq x y z
N SER A 1 -0.56 -6.79 16.35
CA SER A 1 -0.33 -5.34 16.25
C SER A 1 -1.15 -4.83 15.07
N ASN A 2 -2.40 -4.46 15.34
CA ASN A 2 -3.18 -3.63 14.43
C ASN A 2 -2.41 -2.31 14.33
N SER A 3 -1.93 -1.93 13.14
CA SER A 3 -1.21 -0.66 13.00
C SER A 3 -2.24 0.46 13.12
N SER A 4 -2.51 0.91 14.34
CA SER A 4 -3.51 1.94 14.66
C SER A 4 -3.22 3.31 14.03
N THR A 5 -2.21 3.41 13.15
CA THR A 5 -1.79 4.63 12.44
C THR A 5 -1.78 4.49 10.92
N GLY A 6 -2.07 3.30 10.37
CA GLY A 6 -2.03 3.07 8.92
C GLY A 6 -3.43 2.84 8.33
N ASP A 7 -3.62 3.28 7.08
CA ASP A 7 -4.88 3.08 6.37
C ASP A 7 -4.90 1.72 5.66
N LEU A 8 -6.06 1.04 5.69
CA LEU A 8 -6.28 -0.18 4.92
C LEU A 8 -6.39 0.15 3.42
N GLN A 9 -5.60 -0.54 2.62
CA GLN A 9 -5.54 -0.39 1.18
C GLN A 9 -5.66 -1.75 0.48
N CYS A 10 -6.35 -1.77 -0.65
CA CYS A 10 -6.37 -2.87 -1.58
C CYS A 10 -5.47 -2.51 -2.75
N CYS A 11 -4.29 -3.11 -2.81
CA CYS A 11 -3.29 -2.83 -3.84
C CYS A 11 -3.27 -3.94 -4.88
N ASN A 12 -3.09 -3.57 -6.15
CA ASN A 12 -2.98 -4.55 -7.23
C ASN A 12 -1.76 -5.45 -7.06
N SER A 13 -0.67 -4.89 -6.54
CA SER A 13 0.53 -5.65 -6.14
C SER A 13 1.28 -4.95 -5.00
N THR A 14 2.20 -5.68 -4.38
CA THR A 14 3.16 -5.16 -3.40
C THR A 14 4.57 -5.47 -3.85
N GLN A 15 5.50 -4.53 -3.65
CA GLN A 15 6.93 -4.70 -3.94
C GLN A 15 7.73 -4.51 -2.66
N ASP A 16 8.83 -5.24 -2.53
CA ASP A 16 9.80 -5.03 -1.44
C ASP A 16 10.53 -3.70 -1.69
N SER A 17 10.68 -2.85 -0.66
CA SER A 17 11.38 -1.57 -0.83
C SER A 17 12.84 -1.72 -1.24
N GLN A 18 13.45 -2.89 -0.99
CA GLN A 18 14.81 -3.22 -1.43
C GLN A 18 14.86 -3.82 -2.85
N ASN A 19 13.70 -4.09 -3.46
CA ASN A 19 13.59 -4.65 -4.81
C ASN A 19 12.43 -4.00 -5.58
N LEU A 20 12.49 -2.67 -5.72
CA LEU A 20 11.51 -1.92 -6.48
C LEU A 20 11.76 -2.04 -7.99
N SER A 21 10.69 -2.25 -8.75
CA SER A 21 10.71 -2.20 -10.20
C SER A 21 11.08 -0.80 -10.72
N SER A 22 11.65 -0.73 -11.93
CA SER A 22 12.01 0.52 -12.60
C SER A 22 10.83 1.49 -12.71
N THR A 23 9.61 0.95 -12.89
CA THR A 23 8.37 1.72 -12.95
C THR A 23 8.09 2.44 -11.62
N VAL A 24 8.19 1.73 -10.49
CA VAL A 24 7.95 2.31 -9.15
C VAL A 24 9.04 3.33 -8.81
N LEU A 25 10.30 3.03 -9.14
CA LEU A 25 11.41 3.99 -8.98
C LEU A 25 11.19 5.27 -9.81
N GLY A 26 10.68 5.13 -11.04
CA GLY A 26 10.32 6.27 -11.88
C GLY A 26 9.20 7.12 -11.27
N ILE A 27 8.15 6.49 -10.73
CA ILE A 27 7.07 7.18 -10.00
C ILE A 27 7.63 7.94 -8.79
N PHE A 28 8.52 7.33 -8.01
CA PHE A 28 9.13 7.99 -6.85
C PHE A 28 9.98 9.19 -7.25
N GLY A 29 10.74 9.08 -8.34
CA GLY A 29 11.49 10.20 -8.90
C GLY A 29 10.60 11.39 -9.29
N LEU A 30 9.42 11.11 -9.88
CA LEU A 30 8.43 12.14 -10.22
C LEU A 30 7.76 12.76 -9.00
N LEU A 31 7.57 11.97 -7.94
CA LEU A 31 6.92 12.39 -6.70
C LEU A 31 7.89 12.97 -5.66
N GLY A 32 9.21 12.92 -5.92
CA GLY A 32 10.24 13.36 -4.97
C GLY A 32 10.33 12.49 -3.71
N ILE A 33 9.99 11.21 -3.82
CA ILE A 33 10.02 10.25 -2.68
C ILE A 33 11.42 9.67 -2.54
N ASP A 34 11.99 9.80 -1.34
CA ASP A 34 13.26 9.16 -0.99
C ASP A 34 13.04 7.68 -0.64
N VAL A 35 13.51 6.79 -1.53
CA VAL A 35 13.48 5.33 -1.38
C VAL A 35 14.19 4.85 -0.11
N SER A 36 15.24 5.52 0.32
CA SER A 36 16.06 5.10 1.46
C SER A 36 15.31 5.19 2.79
N SER A 37 14.21 5.93 2.82
CA SER A 37 13.36 6.08 4.01
C SER A 37 12.31 4.96 4.15
N ILE A 38 12.15 4.08 3.16
CA ILE A 38 11.08 3.07 3.13
C ILE A 38 11.63 1.71 3.57
N THR A 39 11.16 1.22 4.70
CA THR A 39 11.66 -0.03 5.32
C THR A 39 10.74 -1.24 5.16
N ALA A 40 9.57 -1.09 4.53
CA ALA A 40 8.58 -2.15 4.36
C ALA A 40 8.05 -2.18 2.92
N LEU A 41 6.96 -2.91 2.68
CA LEU A 41 6.42 -3.06 1.33
C LEU A 41 5.91 -1.72 0.77
N VAL A 42 5.97 -1.60 -0.55
CA VAL A 42 5.31 -0.57 -1.33
C VAL A 42 4.12 -1.19 -2.05
N GLY A 43 2.91 -0.71 -1.76
CA GLY A 43 1.72 -1.03 -2.54
C GLY A 43 1.69 -0.26 -3.85
N VAL A 44 1.27 -0.90 -4.93
CA VAL A 44 1.15 -0.28 -6.27
C VAL A 44 -0.30 -0.36 -6.74
N THR A 45 -0.82 0.77 -7.23
CA THR A 45 -2.22 0.93 -7.65
C THR A 45 -3.18 0.45 -6.56
N CYS A 46 -3.30 1.28 -5.54
CA CYS A 46 -4.06 1.00 -4.32
C CYS A 46 -5.35 1.79 -4.25
N THR A 47 -6.40 1.15 -3.75
CA THR A 47 -7.67 1.80 -3.40
C THR A 47 -7.92 1.68 -1.90
N PRO A 48 -8.47 2.72 -1.25
CA PRO A 48 -8.75 2.67 0.18
C PRO A 48 -9.86 1.66 0.46
N ILE A 49 -9.64 0.80 1.45
CA ILE A 49 -10.66 -0.09 1.98
C ILE A 49 -11.42 0.67 3.04
N THR A 50 -12.61 1.15 2.71
CA THR A 50 -13.47 1.84 3.68
C THR A 50 -14.22 0.82 4.54
N VAL A 51 -14.30 1.06 5.84
CA VAL A 51 -15.00 0.20 6.82
C VAL A 51 -16.52 0.18 6.65
N ILE A 52 -17.07 1.07 5.83
CA ILE A 52 -18.50 1.09 5.50
C ILE A 52 -18.75 0.05 4.41
N GLY A 53 -19.00 -1.19 4.82
CA GLY A 53 -19.27 -2.29 3.88
C GLY A 53 -18.41 -3.53 4.06
N LEU A 54 -17.99 -3.86 5.28
CA LEU A 54 -17.36 -5.16 5.60
C LEU A 54 -18.31 -6.38 5.41
N GLY A 55 -19.34 -6.26 4.57
CA GLY A 55 -20.08 -7.37 4.00
C GLY A 55 -19.65 -7.60 2.55
N GLY A 56 -18.75 -8.56 2.34
CA GLY A 56 -18.42 -9.11 1.01
C GLY A 56 -17.44 -8.30 0.15
N ASN A 57 -16.26 -8.88 -0.11
CA ASN A 57 -15.29 -8.48 -1.13
C ASN A 57 -14.56 -7.13 -0.92
N SER A 58 -14.08 -6.87 0.29
CA SER A 58 -13.32 -5.65 0.62
C SER A 58 -11.98 -5.49 -0.11
N CYS A 59 -11.40 -6.58 -0.65
CA CYS A 59 -10.27 -6.52 -1.57
C CYS A 59 -10.13 -7.85 -2.34
N SER A 60 -10.11 -7.81 -3.68
CA SER A 60 -9.84 -9.00 -4.52
C SER A 60 -8.37 -9.15 -4.91
N ALA A 61 -7.51 -8.22 -4.50
CA ALA A 61 -6.07 -8.20 -4.75
C ALA A 61 -5.29 -8.32 -3.43
N GLN A 62 -4.13 -7.67 -3.29
CA GLN A 62 -3.40 -7.64 -2.02
C GLN A 62 -4.00 -6.64 -1.04
N ALA A 63 -4.57 -7.15 0.06
CA ALA A 63 -4.95 -6.34 1.20
C ALA A 63 -3.72 -6.02 2.07
N VAL A 64 -3.50 -4.73 2.32
CA VAL A 64 -2.39 -4.23 3.12
C VAL A 64 -2.84 -3.10 4.04
N CYS A 65 -2.10 -2.87 5.13
CA CYS A 65 -2.17 -1.66 5.95
C CYS A 65 -0.91 -0.84 5.67
N CYS A 66 -1.07 0.41 5.22
CA CYS A 66 0.04 1.27 4.80
C CYS A 66 0.13 2.53 5.65
N SER A 67 1.36 3.01 5.87
CA SER A 67 1.61 4.19 6.72
C SER A 67 1.45 5.52 5.98
N ASN A 68 1.60 5.52 4.65
CA ASN A 68 1.38 6.70 3.82
C ASN A 68 0.83 6.31 2.45
N ASN A 69 -0.33 6.85 2.09
CA ASN A 69 -1.11 6.58 0.88
C ASN A 69 -1.50 7.87 0.14
N SER A 70 -0.88 9.01 0.46
CA SER A 70 -1.25 10.35 -0.06
C SER A 70 -0.85 10.60 -1.53
N PHE A 71 -0.62 9.53 -2.30
CA PHE A 71 -0.12 9.56 -3.68
C PHE A 71 -1.21 9.25 -4.71
N ASN A 72 -2.46 9.64 -4.41
CA ASN A 72 -3.63 9.43 -5.26
C ASN A 72 -3.82 7.96 -5.70
N GLY A 73 -3.43 7.01 -4.85
CA GLY A 73 -3.54 5.58 -5.13
C GLY A 73 -2.48 5.00 -6.07
N LEU A 74 -1.54 5.79 -6.61
CA LEU A 74 -0.47 5.24 -7.45
C LEU A 74 0.45 4.31 -6.66
N VAL A 75 0.84 4.76 -5.48
CA VAL A 75 1.68 4.02 -4.55
C VAL A 75 1.20 4.23 -3.11
N ALA A 76 1.46 3.25 -2.26
CA ALA A 76 1.31 3.35 -0.82
C ALA A 76 2.57 2.81 -0.15
N LEU A 77 3.04 3.47 0.90
CA LEU A 77 4.34 3.23 1.52
C LEU A 77 4.18 2.64 2.92
N GLY A 78 5.20 1.88 3.34
CA GLY A 78 5.22 1.31 4.67
C GLY A 78 4.11 0.28 4.86
N CYS A 79 3.83 -0.51 3.82
CA CYS A 79 2.73 -1.46 3.78
C CYS A 79 3.09 -2.77 4.47
N THR A 80 2.12 -3.33 5.18
CA THR A 80 2.19 -4.67 5.78
C THR A 80 0.98 -5.49 5.33
N PRO A 81 1.15 -6.77 4.94
CA PRO A 81 0.03 -7.62 4.54
C PRO A 81 -0.97 -7.77 5.69
N VAL A 82 -2.26 -7.67 5.38
CA VAL A 82 -3.33 -7.94 6.34
C VAL A 82 -4.22 -9.06 5.83
N ASN A 83 -4.71 -9.87 6.74
CA ASN A 83 -5.69 -10.88 6.43
C ASN A 83 -7.07 -10.32 6.80
N LEU A 84 -7.92 -10.13 5.80
CA LEU A 84 -9.28 -9.57 5.96
C LEU A 84 -10.33 -10.67 6.20
N SER A 85 -9.97 -11.81 6.79
CA SER A 85 -10.96 -12.84 7.14
C SER A 85 -11.99 -12.24 8.10
N LEU A 86 -13.22 -12.07 7.61
CA LEU A 86 -14.42 -11.73 8.37
C LEU A 86 -15.27 -12.99 8.54
#